data_AF-A0A4Y6KLE8-F1
#
_entry.id   AF-A0A4Y6KLE8-F1
#
_cell.length_a   1.000
_cell.length_b   1.000
_cell.length_c   1.000
_cell.angle_alpha   90.00
_cell.angle_beta   90.00
_cell.angle_gamma   90.00
#
_symmetry.space_group_name_H-M   'P 1'
#
loop_
_entity.id
_entity.type
_entity.pdbx_description
1 polymer ?
#
loop_
_entity_poly.entity_id
_entity_poly.type
_entity_poly.pdbx_seq_one_letter_code
_entity_poly.pdbx_strand_id
1 'polypeptide(L)'
;MTTGGVISKMRIAIRVVLAGLLLLSAAFLNPASAMTLQIDPAQSQVHYSAKLSICFPDASGEIVCPPPANEIYGISGQIELEVIPQFLNPGDVDPYRYLLGLTPVGIASDAFASGLQLSTVLGLLNDDDTFATLGDISCPVPPGAIGGCVILATGEKIGASGIWDGQRLRWNGYQTSFSADYEYTITAVLTSVPEPGTLLLTLTALIGLLSRRRLQPGRHVQFESC
;
A
#
# COMPACT_ATOMS: atom_id res chain seq x y z
N MET A 1 29.65 -36.99 43.75
CA MET A 1 28.30 -36.83 43.16
C MET A 1 28.02 -35.34 42.96
N THR A 2 28.25 -34.82 41.76
CA THR A 2 28.07 -33.40 41.40
C THR A 2 27.29 -33.30 40.10
N THR A 3 26.05 -33.77 40.10
CA THR A 3 25.16 -33.83 38.92
C THR A 3 24.09 -32.73 38.89
N GLY A 4 24.02 -31.87 39.92
CA GLY A 4 22.94 -30.86 40.04
C GLY A 4 23.13 -29.56 39.25
N GLY A 5 24.37 -29.17 38.90
CA GLY A 5 24.67 -27.85 38.32
C GLY A 5 24.44 -27.74 36.80
N VAL A 6 24.56 -28.85 36.07
CA VAL A 6 24.50 -28.87 34.60
C VAL A 6 23.07 -28.77 34.09
N ILE A 7 22.12 -29.39 34.80
CA ILE A 7 20.70 -29.44 34.42
C ILE A 7 20.04 -28.06 34.51
N SER A 8 20.48 -27.20 35.45
CA SER A 8 19.93 -25.86 35.65
C SER A 8 20.32 -24.88 34.54
N LYS A 9 21.60 -24.86 34.14
CA LYS A 9 22.09 -23.98 33.05
C LYS A 9 21.50 -24.35 31.69
N MET A 10 21.28 -25.64 31.46
CA MET A 10 20.71 -26.15 30.20
C MET A 10 19.25 -25.73 30.00
N ARG A 11 18.46 -25.63 31.08
CA ARG A 11 17.06 -25.17 31.03
C ARG A 11 16.92 -23.67 30.73
N ILE A 12 17.90 -22.85 31.13
CA ILE A 12 17.92 -21.40 30.86
C ILE A 12 18.29 -21.15 29.40
N ALA A 13 19.31 -21.84 28.88
CA ALA A 13 19.72 -21.71 27.48
C ALA A 13 18.59 -22.07 26.51
N ILE A 14 17.85 -23.16 26.77
CA ILE A 14 16.72 -23.58 25.93
C ILE A 14 15.60 -22.54 25.90
N ARG A 15 15.31 -21.88 27.04
CA ARG A 15 14.26 -20.85 27.12
C ARG A 15 14.63 -19.54 26.42
N VAL A 16 15.91 -19.18 26.38
CA VAL A 16 16.41 -18.00 25.64
C VAL A 16 16.40 -18.27 24.14
N VAL A 17 16.81 -19.47 23.72
CA VAL A 17 16.77 -19.87 22.30
C VAL A 17 15.33 -19.96 21.80
N LEU A 18 14.39 -20.53 22.56
CA LEU A 18 12.97 -20.56 22.16
C LEU A 18 12.35 -19.15 22.08
N ALA A 19 12.69 -18.26 23.00
CA ALA A 19 12.20 -16.87 22.98
C ALA A 19 12.80 -16.08 21.81
N GLY A 20 14.08 -16.31 21.49
CA GLY A 20 14.73 -15.74 20.31
C GLY A 20 14.11 -16.28 19.01
N LEU A 21 13.86 -17.58 18.93
CA LEU A 21 13.24 -18.21 17.76
C LEU A 21 11.81 -17.68 17.51
N LEU A 22 11.02 -17.48 18.58
CA LEU A 22 9.65 -16.95 18.48
C LEU A 22 9.62 -15.47 18.05
N LEU A 23 10.60 -14.67 18.50
CA LEU A 23 10.77 -13.28 18.06
C LEU A 23 11.24 -13.21 16.59
N LEU A 24 12.10 -14.13 16.17
CA LEU A 24 12.54 -14.25 14.77
C LEU A 24 11.39 -14.72 13.87
N SER A 25 10.59 -15.71 14.28
CA SER A 25 9.47 -16.20 13.46
C SER A 25 8.35 -15.16 13.27
N ALA A 26 8.19 -14.21 14.19
CA ALA A 26 7.26 -13.09 14.01
C ALA A 26 7.76 -12.04 13.00
N ALA A 27 9.05 -12.01 12.68
CA ALA A 27 9.63 -11.11 11.68
C ALA A 27 9.59 -11.66 10.25
N PHE A 28 9.34 -12.97 10.07
CA PHE A 28 9.37 -13.64 8.75
C PHE A 28 8.00 -14.04 8.21
N LEU A 29 6.92 -13.79 8.94
CA LEU A 29 5.57 -13.89 8.39
C LEU A 29 5.28 -12.53 7.76
N ASN A 30 5.54 -12.38 6.47
CA ASN A 30 4.88 -11.37 5.66
C ASN A 30 3.44 -11.86 5.46
N PRO A 31 2.42 -11.39 6.23
CA PRO A 31 1.08 -11.46 5.67
C PRO A 31 1.11 -10.65 4.37
N ALA A 32 0.23 -10.97 3.42
CA ALA A 32 -0.13 -10.00 2.40
C ALA A 32 -0.65 -8.76 3.14
N SER A 33 0.23 -7.80 3.41
CA SER A 33 -0.02 -6.69 4.31
C SER A 33 -0.62 -5.57 3.47
N ALA A 34 -1.93 -5.41 3.58
CA ALA A 34 -2.60 -4.19 3.19
C ALA A 34 -1.99 -3.05 4.02
N MET A 35 -1.39 -2.08 3.33
CA MET A 35 -0.67 -0.96 3.89
C MET A 35 -1.46 0.32 3.63
N THR A 36 -1.55 1.20 4.63
CA THR A 36 -2.15 2.52 4.44
C THR A 36 -1.08 3.55 4.18
N LEU A 37 -1.16 4.20 3.03
CA LEU A 37 -0.29 5.30 2.62
C LEU A 37 -1.04 6.63 2.76
N GLN A 38 -0.39 7.64 3.31
CA GLN A 38 -0.92 9.00 3.36
C GLN A 38 -0.43 9.77 2.14
N ILE A 39 -1.36 10.39 1.40
CA ILE A 39 -1.02 11.27 0.27
C ILE A 39 -0.36 12.54 0.80
N ASP A 40 0.77 12.91 0.22
CA ASP A 40 1.43 14.20 0.42
C ASP A 40 0.81 15.24 -0.53
N PRO A 41 -0.01 16.17 -0.03
CA PRO A 41 -0.69 17.16 -0.88
C PRO A 41 0.27 18.17 -1.52
N ALA A 42 1.50 18.31 -1.00
CA ALA A 42 2.50 19.22 -1.60
C ALA A 42 3.16 18.62 -2.85
N GLN A 43 3.07 17.29 -3.02
CA GLN A 43 3.65 16.54 -4.14
C GLN A 43 2.61 15.80 -4.97
N SER A 44 1.33 16.11 -4.74
CA SER A 44 0.22 15.44 -5.40
C SER A 44 -0.72 16.47 -6.02
N GLN A 45 -1.05 16.27 -7.29
CA GLN A 45 -1.84 17.22 -8.06
C GLN A 45 -2.56 16.53 -9.21
N VAL A 46 -3.64 17.17 -9.66
CA VAL A 46 -4.39 16.82 -10.86
C VAL A 46 -4.35 18.01 -11.80
N HIS A 47 -3.86 17.79 -13.02
CA HIS A 47 -3.95 18.72 -14.13
C HIS A 47 -5.23 18.43 -14.90
N TYR A 48 -6.11 19.42 -14.97
CA TYR A 48 -7.33 19.40 -15.76
C TYR A 48 -7.15 20.25 -17.01
N SER A 49 -7.54 19.69 -18.15
CA SER A 49 -7.54 20.38 -19.44
C SER A 49 -8.90 20.20 -20.11
N ALA A 50 -9.68 21.27 -20.25
CA ALA A 50 -10.90 21.23 -21.04
C ALA A 50 -10.55 21.09 -22.53
N LYS A 51 -11.32 20.30 -23.28
CA LYS A 51 -11.19 20.19 -24.75
C LYS A 51 -12.11 21.13 -25.51
N LEU A 52 -13.19 21.54 -24.87
CA LEU A 52 -14.23 22.37 -25.48
C LEU A 52 -14.21 23.76 -24.87
N SER A 53 -14.12 24.77 -25.74
CA SER A 53 -14.37 26.16 -25.37
C SER A 53 -15.86 26.44 -25.40
N ILE A 54 -16.38 27.09 -24.35
CA ILE A 54 -17.73 27.64 -24.37
C ILE A 54 -17.65 29.04 -24.96
N CYS A 55 -18.34 29.27 -26.08
CA CYS A 55 -18.37 30.56 -26.75
C CYS A 55 -19.54 31.42 -26.25
N PHE A 56 -19.33 32.72 -26.14
CA PHE A 56 -20.34 33.67 -25.69
C PHE A 56 -20.36 34.91 -26.60
N PRO A 57 -21.52 35.53 -26.83
CA PRO A 57 -21.57 36.84 -27.48
C PRO A 57 -20.95 37.89 -26.56
N ASP A 58 -20.06 38.71 -27.09
CA ASP A 58 -19.48 39.84 -26.38
C ASP A 58 -20.41 41.08 -26.41
N ALA A 59 -19.95 42.20 -25.84
CA ALA A 59 -20.72 43.44 -25.81
C ALA A 59 -20.99 44.04 -27.21
N SER A 60 -20.25 43.62 -28.24
CA SER A 60 -20.45 44.02 -29.64
C SER A 60 -21.37 43.06 -30.41
N GLY A 61 -21.75 41.93 -29.80
CA GLY A 61 -22.53 40.87 -30.42
C GLY A 61 -21.68 39.86 -31.22
N GLU A 62 -20.36 39.95 -31.16
CA GLU A 62 -19.45 38.99 -31.77
C GLU A 62 -19.34 37.74 -30.87
N ILE A 63 -19.32 36.55 -31.47
CA ILE A 63 -19.11 35.32 -30.71
C ILE A 63 -17.62 35.20 -30.38
N VAL A 64 -17.30 35.29 -29.09
CA VAL A 64 -15.95 35.09 -28.55
C VAL A 64 -15.86 33.72 -27.90
N CYS A 65 -14.89 32.93 -28.34
CA CYS A 65 -14.56 31.62 -27.76
C CYS A 65 -13.24 31.74 -26.98
N PRO A 66 -13.26 31.95 -25.65
CA PRO A 66 -12.04 31.91 -24.84
C PRO A 66 -11.33 30.56 -24.99
N PRO A 67 -10.00 30.51 -24.76
CA PRO A 67 -9.29 29.24 -24.77
C PRO A 67 -9.90 28.28 -23.73
N PRO A 68 -9.83 26.95 -23.97
CA PRO A 68 -10.32 25.98 -23.00
C PRO A 68 -9.63 26.16 -21.64
N ALA A 69 -10.38 25.96 -20.56
CA ALA A 69 -9.86 26.09 -19.20
C ALA A 69 -8.78 25.04 -18.93
N ASN A 70 -7.71 25.46 -18.26
CA ASN A 70 -6.66 24.59 -17.74
C ASN A 70 -6.46 24.93 -16.26
N GLU A 71 -6.58 23.93 -15.40
CA GLU A 71 -6.59 24.12 -13.96
C GLU A 71 -5.74 23.05 -13.28
N ILE A 72 -5.16 23.39 -12.14
CA ILE A 72 -4.39 22.45 -11.32
C ILE A 72 -5.08 22.38 -9.96
N TYR A 73 -5.48 21.16 -9.59
CA TYR A 73 -6.11 20.89 -8.32
C TYR A 73 -5.16 20.12 -7.42
N GLY A 74 -5.13 20.48 -6.13
CA GLY A 74 -4.49 19.64 -5.11
C GLY A 74 -5.29 18.36 -4.88
N ILE A 75 -4.62 17.31 -4.41
CA ILE A 75 -5.25 16.06 -3.99
C ILE A 75 -4.67 15.59 -2.67
N SER A 76 -5.54 15.11 -1.78
CA SER A 76 -5.18 14.62 -0.45
C SER A 76 -6.06 13.42 -0.07
N GLY A 77 -5.65 12.67 0.96
CA GLY A 77 -6.36 11.48 1.41
C GLY A 77 -5.39 10.32 1.65
N GLN A 78 -5.87 9.10 1.51
CA GLN A 78 -5.09 7.88 1.75
C GLN A 78 -5.20 6.90 0.58
N ILE A 79 -4.18 6.08 0.40
CA ILE A 79 -4.20 4.94 -0.50
C ILE A 79 -4.01 3.67 0.34
N GLU A 80 -4.96 2.76 0.29
CA GLU A 80 -4.73 1.39 0.73
C GLU A 80 -4.00 0.63 -0.39
N LEU A 81 -2.80 0.14 -0.09
CA LEU A 81 -1.92 -0.57 -1.00
C LEU A 81 -1.82 -2.03 -0.57
N GLU A 82 -2.05 -2.95 -1.50
CA GLU A 82 -1.90 -4.39 -1.29
C GLU A 82 -0.90 -4.95 -2.30
N VAL A 83 0.09 -5.71 -1.80
CA VAL A 83 1.00 -6.49 -2.66
C VAL A 83 0.51 -7.93 -2.70
N ILE A 84 0.00 -8.35 -3.85
CA ILE A 84 -0.66 -9.64 -4.04
C ILE A 84 0.30 -10.58 -4.80
N PRO A 85 0.79 -11.66 -4.20
CA PRO A 85 1.56 -12.66 -4.91
C PRO A 85 0.63 -13.45 -5.85
N GLN A 86 0.93 -13.45 -7.14
CA GLN A 86 0.24 -14.26 -8.14
C GLN A 86 1.15 -15.40 -8.58
N PHE A 87 0.66 -16.63 -8.37
CA PHE A 87 1.30 -17.84 -8.89
C PHE A 87 0.71 -18.16 -10.26
N LEU A 88 1.56 -18.17 -11.30
CA LEU A 88 1.19 -18.62 -12.63
C LEU A 88 1.43 -20.14 -12.76
N ASN A 89 0.83 -20.75 -13.78
CA ASN A 89 0.87 -22.21 -13.94
C ASN A 89 2.32 -22.73 -13.96
N PRO A 90 2.57 -23.91 -13.38
CA PRO A 90 3.89 -24.55 -13.46
C PRO A 90 4.20 -24.91 -14.92
N GLY A 91 4.99 -24.06 -15.57
CA GLY A 91 5.28 -24.12 -17.01
C GLY A 91 5.66 -22.77 -17.61
N ASP A 92 5.26 -21.67 -16.96
CA ASP A 92 5.67 -20.31 -17.35
C ASP A 92 7.09 -19.99 -16.87
N VAL A 93 7.82 -19.20 -17.68
CA VAL A 93 9.23 -18.84 -17.44
C VAL A 93 9.40 -18.03 -16.13
N ASP A 94 8.35 -17.33 -15.70
CA ASP A 94 8.27 -16.62 -14.42
C ASP A 94 7.00 -17.02 -13.66
N PRO A 95 7.06 -18.05 -12.80
CA PRO A 95 5.88 -18.56 -12.08
C PRO A 95 5.41 -17.64 -10.95
N TYR A 96 6.15 -16.57 -10.65
CA TYR A 96 5.84 -15.61 -9.60
C TYR A 96 5.79 -14.20 -10.19
N ARG A 97 4.64 -13.54 -10.03
CA ARG A 97 4.49 -12.11 -10.28
C ARG A 97 3.82 -11.48 -9.08
N TYR A 98 4.10 -10.20 -8.84
CA TYR A 98 3.42 -9.42 -7.83
C TYR A 98 2.45 -8.46 -8.50
N LEU A 99 1.22 -8.41 -7.99
CA LEU A 99 0.28 -7.38 -8.36
C LEU A 99 0.23 -6.33 -7.25
N LEU A 100 0.05 -5.09 -7.65
CA LEU A 100 -0.14 -3.94 -6.77
C LEU A 100 -1.60 -3.51 -6.86
N GLY A 101 -2.37 -3.76 -5.79
CA GLY A 101 -3.71 -3.22 -5.63
C GLY A 101 -3.62 -1.84 -4.96
N LEU A 102 -4.19 -0.82 -5.59
CA LEU A 102 -4.25 0.54 -5.03
C LEU A 102 -5.71 0.96 -4.91
N THR A 103 -6.16 1.19 -3.68
CA THR A 103 -7.53 1.63 -3.38
C THR A 103 -7.49 3.03 -2.77
N PRO A 104 -8.02 4.05 -3.46
CA PRO A 104 -8.13 5.38 -2.88
C PRO A 104 -9.18 5.41 -1.75
N VAL A 105 -8.82 5.98 -0.60
CA VAL A 105 -9.67 6.07 0.60
C VAL A 105 -9.71 7.51 1.11
N GLY A 106 -10.92 8.04 1.30
CA GLY A 106 -11.12 9.38 1.85
C GLY A 106 -10.44 10.49 1.05
N ILE A 107 -10.42 10.36 -0.28
CA ILE A 107 -9.75 11.32 -1.17
C ILE A 107 -10.54 12.62 -1.27
N ALA A 108 -9.84 13.75 -1.23
CA ALA A 108 -10.38 15.07 -1.46
C ALA A 108 -9.60 15.80 -2.56
N SER A 109 -10.33 16.31 -3.55
CA SER A 109 -9.85 17.19 -4.62
C SER A 109 -11.03 17.89 -5.28
N ASP A 110 -10.85 19.16 -5.66
CA ASP A 110 -11.87 19.90 -6.41
C ASP A 110 -12.04 19.34 -7.85
N ALA A 111 -11.05 18.59 -8.36
CA ALA A 111 -11.12 17.93 -9.65
C ALA A 111 -12.30 16.94 -9.77
N PHE A 112 -12.77 16.37 -8.65
CA PHE A 112 -13.93 15.48 -8.64
C PHE A 112 -15.22 16.21 -9.04
N ALA A 113 -15.36 17.49 -8.67
CA ALA A 113 -16.51 18.29 -9.09
C ALA A 113 -16.50 18.57 -10.59
N SER A 114 -15.31 18.60 -11.20
CA SER A 114 -15.12 18.77 -12.65
C SER A 114 -15.32 17.46 -13.43
N GLY A 115 -15.31 16.29 -12.75
CA GLY A 115 -15.64 14.98 -13.33
C GLY A 115 -14.51 13.95 -13.30
N LEU A 116 -13.39 14.24 -12.62
CA LEU A 116 -12.37 13.22 -12.35
C LEU A 116 -13.01 12.04 -11.60
N GLN A 117 -12.60 10.82 -11.95
CA GLN A 117 -12.91 9.61 -11.20
C GLN A 117 -11.62 8.89 -10.86
N LEU A 118 -11.39 8.65 -9.57
CA LEU A 118 -10.25 7.86 -9.09
C LEU A 118 -10.78 6.56 -8.49
N SER A 119 -10.59 5.45 -9.20
CA SER A 119 -11.07 4.12 -8.81
C SER A 119 -9.92 3.24 -8.31
N THR A 120 -10.27 2.10 -7.70
CA THR A 120 -9.30 1.06 -7.38
C THR A 120 -8.64 0.55 -8.65
N VAL A 121 -7.31 0.48 -8.64
CA VAL A 121 -6.51 -0.05 -9.74
C VAL A 121 -5.71 -1.27 -9.32
N LEU A 122 -5.47 -2.15 -10.29
CA LEU A 122 -4.61 -3.31 -10.14
C LEU A 122 -3.50 -3.23 -11.19
N GLY A 123 -2.26 -3.11 -10.74
CA GLY A 123 -1.08 -3.04 -11.58
C GLY A 123 -0.21 -4.27 -11.46
N LEU A 124 0.53 -4.61 -12.52
CA LEU A 124 1.63 -5.56 -12.42
C LEU A 124 2.85 -4.82 -11.85
N LEU A 125 3.42 -5.32 -10.76
CA LEU A 125 4.67 -4.83 -10.19
C LEU A 125 5.84 -5.57 -10.86
N ASN A 126 6.76 -4.80 -11.43
CA ASN A 126 7.98 -5.28 -12.07
C ASN A 126 9.13 -5.35 -11.05
N ASP A 127 10.21 -6.02 -11.43
CA ASP A 127 11.40 -6.20 -10.58
C ASP A 127 12.17 -4.89 -10.31
N ASP A 128 11.89 -3.83 -11.07
CA ASP A 128 12.50 -2.50 -10.92
C ASP A 128 11.63 -1.53 -10.10
N ASP A 129 10.73 -2.07 -9.27
CA ASP A 129 9.77 -1.33 -8.43
C ASP A 129 8.74 -0.51 -9.22
N THR A 130 8.70 -0.62 -10.56
CA THR A 130 7.69 0.03 -11.38
C THR A 130 6.41 -0.79 -11.44
N PHE A 131 5.26 -0.13 -11.57
CA PHE A 131 4.01 -0.80 -11.87
C PHE A 131 3.25 -0.14 -13.02
N ALA A 132 2.45 -0.91 -13.72
CA ALA A 132 1.52 -0.44 -14.74
C ALA A 132 0.21 -1.22 -14.68
N THR A 133 -0.91 -0.55 -14.91
CA THR A 133 -2.22 -1.22 -14.97
C THR A 133 -2.31 -2.15 -16.17
N LEU A 134 -3.04 -3.26 -16.01
CA LEU A 134 -3.22 -4.28 -17.03
C LEU A 134 -3.86 -3.75 -18.33
N GLY A 135 -4.52 -2.59 -18.29
CA GLY A 135 -5.08 -1.92 -19.48
C GLY A 135 -4.03 -1.20 -20.35
N ASP A 136 -2.91 -0.76 -19.77
CA ASP A 136 -1.79 -0.13 -20.49
C ASP A 136 -0.75 -1.16 -20.97
N ILE A 137 -0.81 -2.39 -20.47
CA ILE A 137 -0.04 -3.52 -21.00
C ILE A 137 -0.79 -4.05 -22.23
N SER A 138 -0.18 -3.97 -23.40
CA SER A 138 -0.64 -4.68 -24.60
C SER A 138 -0.68 -6.18 -24.29
N CYS A 139 -1.82 -6.69 -23.82
CA CYS A 139 -1.93 -8.07 -23.38
C CYS A 139 -1.98 -9.02 -24.59
N PRO A 140 -1.01 -9.95 -24.77
CA PRO A 140 -1.31 -11.19 -25.46
C PRO A 140 -2.19 -12.02 -24.51
N VAL A 141 -3.50 -12.02 -24.72
CA VAL A 141 -4.44 -12.82 -23.93
C VAL A 141 -4.20 -14.31 -24.26
N PRO A 142 -3.79 -15.16 -23.30
CA PRO A 142 -3.81 -16.60 -23.50
C PRO A 142 -5.27 -17.06 -23.54
N PRO A 143 -5.63 -18.03 -24.38
CA PRO A 143 -7.00 -18.55 -24.43
C PRO A 143 -7.38 -19.16 -23.07
N GLY A 144 -8.31 -18.50 -22.35
CA GLY A 144 -8.86 -18.99 -21.07
C GLY A 144 -8.83 -17.99 -19.91
N ALA A 145 -8.16 -16.85 -20.04
CA ALA A 145 -8.13 -15.83 -18.97
C ALA A 145 -9.33 -14.89 -19.06
N ILE A 146 -10.17 -14.87 -18.02
CA ILE A 146 -11.22 -13.86 -17.80
C ILE A 146 -10.53 -12.63 -17.20
N GLY A 147 -9.77 -11.91 -18.02
CA GLY A 147 -9.09 -10.66 -17.68
C GLY A 147 -9.26 -9.70 -18.84
N GLY A 148 -10.50 -9.24 -19.04
CA GLY A 148 -10.83 -8.37 -20.15
C GLY A 148 -10.23 -6.98 -19.96
N CYS A 149 -9.54 -6.48 -20.98
CA CYS A 149 -9.35 -5.04 -21.13
C CYS A 149 -10.72 -4.37 -21.07
N VAL A 150 -10.98 -3.64 -20.00
CA VAL A 150 -12.17 -2.80 -19.91
C VAL A 150 -11.87 -1.53 -20.70
N ILE A 151 -12.03 -1.61 -22.03
CA ILE A 151 -12.35 -0.41 -22.80
C ILE A 151 -13.80 -0.13 -22.45
N LEU A 152 -14.03 0.84 -21.56
CA LEU A 152 -15.38 1.34 -21.35
C LEU A 152 -15.89 1.84 -22.71
N ALA A 153 -17.01 1.28 -23.16
CA ALA A 153 -17.65 1.61 -24.44
C ALA A 153 -18.11 3.09 -24.55
N THR A 154 -17.76 3.92 -23.57
CA THR A 154 -18.05 5.36 -23.46
C THR A 154 -17.00 6.25 -24.13
N GLY A 155 -15.90 5.70 -24.67
CA GLY A 155 -14.81 6.46 -25.28
C GLY A 155 -13.84 7.10 -24.28
N GLU A 156 -14.05 6.82 -22.99
CA GLU A 156 -13.17 7.22 -21.90
C GLU A 156 -11.96 6.27 -21.82
N LYS A 157 -10.75 6.83 -21.75
CA LYS A 157 -9.53 6.05 -21.52
C LYS A 157 -8.96 6.39 -20.16
N ILE A 158 -8.64 5.35 -19.41
CA ILE A 158 -8.06 5.46 -18.08
C ILE A 158 -6.80 4.60 -18.08
N GLY A 159 -5.70 5.15 -17.61
CA GLY A 159 -4.46 4.42 -17.43
C GLY A 159 -3.72 4.91 -16.20
N ALA A 160 -2.84 4.05 -15.71
CA ALA A 160 -2.12 4.28 -14.46
C ALA A 160 -0.83 3.49 -14.43
N SER A 161 0.22 4.14 -13.96
CA SER A 161 1.55 3.58 -13.77
C SER A 161 2.27 4.30 -12.63
N GLY A 162 3.37 3.74 -12.17
CA GLY A 162 4.09 4.37 -11.09
C GLY A 162 5.26 3.57 -10.57
N ILE A 163 5.71 3.96 -9.38
CA ILE A 163 6.82 3.35 -8.67
C ILE A 163 6.38 3.09 -7.23
N TRP A 164 6.70 1.91 -6.71
CA TRP A 164 6.49 1.51 -5.32
C TRP A 164 7.77 0.90 -4.76
N ASP A 165 8.48 1.65 -3.91
CA ASP A 165 9.77 1.24 -3.33
C ASP A 165 9.66 0.50 -1.97
N GLY A 166 8.45 0.09 -1.59
CA GLY A 166 8.14 -0.51 -0.29
C GLY A 166 7.80 0.50 0.82
N GLN A 167 8.02 1.80 0.63
CA GLN A 167 7.67 2.85 1.60
C GLN A 167 6.94 4.04 0.98
N ARG A 168 7.26 4.38 -0.26
CA ARG A 168 6.70 5.51 -0.98
C ARG A 168 6.13 5.04 -2.31
N LEU A 169 4.92 5.48 -2.55
CA LEU A 169 4.22 5.33 -3.81
C LEU A 169 4.33 6.64 -4.59
N ARG A 170 4.74 6.54 -5.86
CA ARG A 170 4.48 7.59 -6.85
C ARG A 170 3.60 7.01 -7.93
N TRP A 171 2.34 7.42 -7.93
CA TRP A 171 1.31 6.93 -8.84
C TRP A 171 0.93 8.04 -9.82
N ASN A 172 1.20 7.82 -11.10
CA ASN A 172 0.74 8.68 -12.19
C ASN A 172 -0.42 8.01 -12.90
N GLY A 173 -1.37 8.80 -13.37
CA GLY A 173 -2.40 8.28 -14.24
C GLY A 173 -3.10 9.36 -15.01
N TYR A 174 -3.99 8.92 -15.88
CA TYR A 174 -4.75 9.80 -16.75
C TYR A 174 -6.18 9.29 -16.89
N GLN A 175 -7.08 10.22 -17.16
CA GLN A 175 -8.45 9.97 -17.57
C GLN A 175 -8.75 10.92 -18.72
N THR A 176 -8.99 10.39 -19.91
CA THR A 176 -9.39 11.20 -21.07
C THR A 176 -10.85 10.98 -21.38
N SER A 177 -11.58 12.05 -21.62
CA SER A 177 -12.98 12.01 -22.06
C SER A 177 -13.17 12.84 -23.34
N PHE A 178 -14.41 12.93 -23.81
CA PHE A 178 -14.75 13.78 -24.95
C PHE A 178 -14.57 15.28 -24.66
N SER A 179 -14.90 15.72 -23.43
CA SER A 179 -14.95 17.14 -23.07
C SER A 179 -13.74 17.63 -22.29
N ALA A 180 -12.96 16.74 -21.68
CA ALA A 180 -11.81 17.10 -20.86
C ALA A 180 -10.81 15.93 -20.72
N ASP A 181 -9.57 16.29 -20.40
CA ASP A 181 -8.52 15.37 -19.96
C ASP A 181 -8.09 15.69 -18.53
N TYR A 182 -7.71 14.64 -17.83
CA TYR A 182 -7.12 14.69 -16.51
C TYR A 182 -5.82 13.92 -16.52
N GLU A 183 -4.77 14.53 -15.98
CA GLU A 183 -3.51 13.87 -15.67
C GLU A 183 -3.23 14.07 -14.20
N TYR A 184 -2.92 13.02 -13.45
CA TYR A 184 -2.66 13.13 -12.03
C TYR A 184 -1.32 12.50 -11.66
N THR A 185 -0.70 13.09 -10.66
CA THR A 185 0.43 12.51 -9.92
C THR A 185 0.05 12.50 -8.45
N ILE A 186 0.11 11.32 -7.84
CA ILE A 186 -0.14 11.09 -6.42
C ILE A 186 1.16 10.57 -5.82
N THR A 187 1.69 11.30 -4.86
CA THR A 187 2.81 10.85 -4.04
C THR A 187 2.26 10.51 -2.66
N ALA A 188 2.44 9.27 -2.21
CA ALA A 188 1.97 8.83 -0.90
C ALA A 188 3.08 8.09 -0.15
N VAL A 189 3.07 8.18 1.17
CA VAL A 189 4.09 7.57 2.05
C VAL A 189 3.44 6.67 3.08
N LEU A 190 4.10 5.57 3.40
CA LEU A 190 3.64 4.61 4.39
C LEU A 190 3.40 5.29 5.73
N THR A 191 2.18 5.15 6.24
CA THR A 191 1.91 5.50 7.63
C THR A 191 2.25 4.30 8.49
N SER A 192 3.12 4.49 9.48
CA SER A 192 3.44 3.42 10.44
C SER A 192 2.23 3.21 11.36
N VAL A 193 1.23 2.45 10.92
CA VAL A 193 0.19 1.94 11.80
C VAL A 193 0.68 0.60 12.33
N PRO A 194 1.03 0.45 13.62
CA PRO A 194 1.36 -0.85 14.17
C PRO A 194 0.13 -1.75 14.01
N GLU A 195 0.29 -2.87 13.31
CA GLU A 195 -0.80 -3.81 13.12
C GLU A 195 -1.36 -4.23 14.51
N PRO A 196 -2.67 -4.48 14.63
CA PRO A 196 -3.28 -4.96 15.87
C PRO A 196 -2.55 -6.20 16.43
N GLY A 197 -2.01 -7.05 15.54
CA GLY A 197 -1.23 -8.23 15.89
C GLY A 197 0.10 -7.90 16.59
N THR A 198 0.83 -6.88 16.14
CA THR A 198 2.10 -6.45 16.73
C THR A 198 1.89 -5.81 18.10
N LEU A 199 0.78 -5.09 18.28
CA LEU A 199 0.37 -4.52 19.57
C LEU A 199 -0.01 -5.62 20.57
N LEU A 200 -0.72 -6.66 20.11
CA LEU A 200 -1.08 -7.79 20.97
C LEU A 200 0.16 -8.60 21.39
N LEU A 201 1.11 -8.80 20.47
CA LEU A 201 2.37 -9.51 20.74
C LEU A 201 3.30 -8.72 21.67
N THR A 202 3.40 -7.40 21.49
CA THR A 202 4.18 -6.54 22.41
C THR A 202 3.54 -6.48 23.80
N LEU A 203 2.21 -6.40 23.89
CA LEU A 203 1.48 -6.46 25.17
C LEU A 203 1.65 -7.81 25.88
N THR A 204 1.54 -8.93 25.15
CA THR A 204 1.76 -10.27 25.74
C THR A 204 3.21 -10.49 26.17
N ALA A 205 4.19 -9.98 25.41
CA ALA A 205 5.60 -10.01 25.81
C ALA A 205 5.85 -9.20 27.09
N LEU A 206 5.23 -8.02 27.23
CA LEU A 206 5.30 -7.17 28.42
C LEU A 206 4.67 -7.85 29.65
N ILE A 207 3.50 -8.46 29.50
CA ILE A 207 2.84 -9.22 30.57
C ILE A 207 3.68 -10.44 30.98
N GLY A 208 4.31 -11.13 30.03
CA GLY A 208 5.25 -12.23 30.26
C GLY A 208 6.51 -11.81 31.03
N LEU A 209 7.03 -10.61 30.79
CA LEU A 209 8.17 -10.05 31.51
C LEU A 209 7.80 -9.57 32.92
N LEU A 210 6.62 -8.97 33.09
CA LEU A 210 6.13 -8.50 34.40
C LEU A 210 5.76 -9.66 35.34
N SER A 211 5.18 -10.74 34.81
CA SER A 211 4.84 -11.95 35.59
C SER A 211 6.07 -12.72 36.07
N ARG A 212 7.19 -12.68 35.32
CA ARG A 212 8.48 -13.27 35.77
C ARG A 212 9.12 -12.52 36.94
N ARG A 213 8.83 -11.21 37.14
CA ARG A 213 9.33 -10.46 38.32
C ARG A 213 8.61 -10.82 39.62
N ARG A 214 7.40 -11.40 39.58
CA ARG A 214 6.66 -11.81 40.80
C ARG A 214 6.99 -13.22 41.30
N LEU A 215 7.82 -13.98 40.59
CA LEU A 215 8.18 -15.38 40.93
C LEU A 215 9.63 -15.54 41.42
N GLN A 216 10.24 -14.52 42.03
CA GLN A 216 11.33 -14.72 42.98
C GLN A 216 10.77 -14.75 44.40
N PRO A 217 10.44 -15.94 44.96
CA PRO A 217 10.19 -16.04 46.39
C PRO A 217 11.48 -15.69 47.13
N GLY A 218 11.38 -14.72 48.03
CA GLY A 218 12.45 -14.36 48.97
C GLY A 218 12.91 -15.61 49.72
N ARG A 219 14.10 -16.09 49.39
CA ARG A 219 14.82 -17.09 50.16
C ARG A 219 15.52 -16.35 51.29
N HIS A 220 14.80 -16.09 52.38
CA HIS A 220 15.43 -15.68 53.62
C HIS A 220 16.32 -16.83 54.12
N VAL A 221 17.58 -16.47 54.34
CA VAL A 221 18.68 -17.32 54.83
C VAL A 221 18.48 -17.58 56.33
N GLN A 222 18.91 -18.79 56.74
CA GLN A 222 18.95 -19.32 58.11
C GLN A 222 19.59 -18.37 59.14
N PHE A 223 19.15 -18.49 60.39
CA PHE A 223 20.06 -18.43 61.55
C PHE A 223 19.80 -19.62 62.45
N GLU A 224 20.82 -20.48 62.56
CA GLU A 224 20.99 -21.48 63.60
C GLU A 224 22.20 -21.03 64.44
N SER A 225 22.24 -21.46 65.70
CA SER A 225 23.25 -21.27 66.76
C SER A 225 23.17 -20.02 67.67
N CYS A 226 22.55 -20.22 68.85
CA CYS A 226 23.27 -20.50 70.10
C CYS A 226 22.57 -21.66 70.82
#